data_AF-A0A3D2XCH9-F1
#
_entry.id   AF-A0A3D2XCH9-F1
#
_cell.length_a   1.000
_cell.length_b   1.000
_cell.length_c   1.000
_cell.angle_alpha   90.00
_cell.angle_beta   90.00
_cell.angle_gamma   90.00
#
_symmetry.space_group_name_H-M   'P 1'
#
loop_
_entity.id
_entity.type
_entity.pdbx_description
1 polymer ?
#
loop_
_entity_poly.entity_id
_entity_poly.type
_entity_poly.pdbx_seq_one_letter_code
_entity_poly.pdbx_strand_id
1 'polypeptide(L)' 'MTQPIINSIIYSFLGIAILLVAFILFEVLTPKHNLRKEIIENKNLALAVVAGAFMLSVAIIIASAIH' A
#
# COMPACT_ATOMS: atom_id res chain seq x y z
N MET A 1 23.08 -1.89 -22.39
CA MET A 1 22.65 -0.64 -21.71
C MET A 1 21.13 -0.48 -21.57
N THR A 2 20.30 -1.34 -22.18
CA THR A 2 18.82 -1.28 -22.09
C THR A 2 18.21 -2.14 -20.97
N GLN A 3 18.90 -3.22 -20.56
CA GLN A 3 18.48 -4.13 -19.49
C GLN A 3 18.14 -3.46 -18.13
N PRO A 4 18.91 -2.48 -17.61
CA PRO A 4 18.57 -1.86 -16.33
C PRO A 4 17.26 -1.09 -16.38
N ILE A 5 16.95 -0.42 -17.51
CA ILE A 5 15.72 0.37 -17.67
C ILE A 5 14.50 -0.55 -17.71
N ILE A 6 14.60 -1.66 -18.43
CA ILE A 6 13.53 -2.67 -18.51
C ILE A 6 13.25 -3.26 -17.12
N ASN A 7 14.29 -3.61 -16.37
CA ASN A 7 14.14 -4.13 -15.01
C ASN A 7 13.52 -3.08 -14.07
N SER A 8 13.96 -1.82 -14.10
CA SER A 8 13.37 -0.76 -13.27
C SER A 8 11.88 -0.56 -13.52
N ILE A 9 11.44 -0.64 -14.78
CA ILE A 9 10.03 -0.55 -15.14
C ILE A 9 9.25 -1.74 -14.57
N ILE A 10 9.76 -2.98 -14.76
CA ILE A 10 9.11 -4.19 -14.26
C ILE A 10 8.97 -4.16 -12.73
N TYR A 11 10.03 -3.82 -12.01
CA TYR A 11 10.00 -3.75 -10.55
C TYR A 11 9.13 -2.61 -10.01
N SER A 12 9.04 -1.48 -10.72
CA SER A 12 8.11 -0.40 -10.37
C SER A 12 6.65 -0.87 -10.46
N PHE A 13 6.26 -1.52 -11.56
CA PHE A 13 4.91 -2.07 -11.72
C PHE A 13 4.63 -3.19 -10.71
N LEU A 14 5.61 -4.06 -10.44
CA LEU A 14 5.47 -5.12 -9.46
C LEU A 14 5.24 -4.56 -8.05
N GLY A 15 5.99 -3.53 -7.65
CA GLY A 15 5.80 -2.85 -6.37
C GLY A 15 4.41 -2.23 -6.23
N ILE A 16 3.90 -1.59 -7.29
CA ILE A 16 2.53 -1.04 -7.31
C ILE A 16 1.49 -2.16 -7.16
N ALA A 17 1.67 -3.28 -7.88
CA ALA A 17 0.76 -4.42 -7.80
C ALA A 17 0.73 -5.00 -6.37
N ILE A 18 1.88 -5.16 -5.72
CA ILE A 18 1.98 -5.65 -4.35
C ILE A 18 1.32 -4.67 -3.37
N LEU A 19 1.54 -3.36 -3.53
CA LEU A 19 0.89 -2.33 -2.71
C LEU A 19 -0.64 -2.39 -2.81
N LEU A 20 -1.18 -2.57 -4.02
CA LEU A 20 -2.62 -2.70 -4.24
C LEU A 20 -3.17 -3.96 -3.56
N VAL A 21 -2.50 -5.09 -3.70
CA VAL A 21 -2.90 -6.35 -3.05
C VAL A 21 -2.87 -6.20 -1.52
N ALA A 22 -1.82 -5.58 -0.97
CA ALA A 22 -1.72 -5.33 0.47
C ALA A 22 -2.83 -4.40 0.97
N PHE A 23 -3.19 -3.37 0.19
CA PHE A 23 -4.30 -2.47 0.52
C PHE A 23 -5.65 -3.20 0.52
N ILE A 24 -5.93 -4.01 -0.49
CA ILE A 24 -7.16 -4.82 -0.56
C ILE A 24 -7.21 -5.78 0.63
N LEU A 25 -6.09 -6.43 0.96
CA LEU A 25 -6.01 -7.33 2.11
C LEU A 25 -6.27 -6.59 3.42
N PHE A 26 -5.77 -5.36 3.56
CA PHE A 26 -6.03 -4.51 4.72
C PHE A 26 -7.52 -4.12 4.83
N GLU A 27 -8.19 -3.79 3.72
CA GLU A 27 -9.64 -3.54 3.71
C GLU A 27 -10.42 -4.79 4.12
N VAL A 28 -10.05 -5.97 3.60
CA VAL A 28 -10.70 -7.25 3.93
C VAL A 28 -10.45 -7.68 5.38
N LEU A 29 -9.26 -7.41 5.93
CA LEU A 29 -8.91 -7.66 7.33
C LEU A 29 -9.56 -6.66 8.30
N THR A 30 -10.00 -5.51 7.78
CA THR A 30 -10.75 -4.50 8.55
C THR A 30 -12.24 -4.47 8.16
N PRO A 31 -12.95 -5.60 8.03
CA PRO A 31 -14.25 -5.65 7.35
C PRO A 31 -15.40 -5.06 8.17
N LYS A 32 -15.18 -4.76 9.46
CA LYS A 32 -16.21 -4.16 10.32
C LYS A 32 -16.41 -2.67 10.10
N HIS A 33 -15.49 -1.98 9.42
CA HIS A 33 -15.59 -0.54 9.19
C HIS A 33 -15.33 -0.27 7.71
N ASN A 34 -16.30 0.32 7.01
CA ASN A 34 -16.03 0.93 5.72
C ASN A 34 -14.95 2.00 5.93
N LEU A 35 -13.69 1.69 5.64
CA LEU A 35 -12.52 2.56 5.88
C LEU A 35 -12.77 3.97 5.36
N ARG A 36 -13.35 4.08 4.16
CA ARG A 36 -13.76 5.35 3.56
C ARG A 36 -14.80 6.09 4.39
N LYS A 37 -15.85 5.40 4.86
CA LYS A 37 -16.89 5.97 5.71
C LYS A 37 -16.32 6.45 7.03
N GLU A 38 -15.48 5.64 7.64
CA GLU A 38 -14.90 5.90 8.95
C GLU A 38 -13.92 7.08 8.91
N ILE A 39 -13.11 7.19 7.85
CA ILE A 39 -12.16 8.29 7.66
C ILE A 39 -12.88 9.58 7.21
N ILE A 40 -13.83 9.50 6.28
CA ILE A 40 -14.44 10.68 5.65
C ILE A 40 -15.65 11.18 6.46
N GLU A 41 -16.59 10.30 6.83
CA GLU A 41 -17.83 10.69 7.52
C GLU A 41 -17.61 10.76 9.03
N ASN A 42 -17.03 9.72 9.63
CA ASN A 42 -16.80 9.66 11.08
C ASN A 42 -15.54 10.41 11.53
N LYS A 43 -14.75 10.93 10.57
CA LYS A 43 -13.49 11.67 10.81
C LYS A 43 -12.54 10.94 11.76
N ASN A 44 -12.47 9.62 11.65
CA ASN A 44 -11.64 8.79 12.50
C ASN A 44 -10.17 8.92 12.11
N LEU A 45 -9.51 9.88 12.75
CA LEU A 45 -8.11 10.23 12.48
C LEU A 45 -7.16 9.10 12.87
N ALA A 46 -7.50 8.32 13.92
CA ALA A 46 -6.71 7.16 14.32
C ALA A 46 -6.66 6.12 13.19
N LEU A 47 -7.80 5.82 12.55
CA LEU A 47 -7.85 4.86 11.45
C LEU A 47 -7.11 5.39 10.21
N ALA A 48 -7.20 6.69 9.92
CA ALA A 48 -6.45 7.32 8.82
C ALA A 48 -4.93 7.20 9.02
N VAL A 49 -4.44 7.47 10.25
CA VAL A 49 -3.02 7.34 10.59
C VAL A 49 -2.57 5.88 10.49
N VAL A 50 -3.35 4.92 10.99
CA VAL A 50 -3.01 3.50 10.89
C VAL A 50 -2.96 3.03 9.43
N ALA A 51 -3.94 3.41 8.61
CA ALA A 51 -3.95 3.08 7.19
C ALA A 51 -2.74 3.68 6.45
N GLY A 52 -2.40 4.95 6.72
CA GLY A 52 -1.22 5.60 6.16
C GLY A 52 0.09 4.94 6.60
N ALA A 53 0.23 4.63 7.89
CA ALA A 53 1.41 3.95 8.44
C ALA A 53 1.57 2.53 7.88
N PHE A 54 0.47 1.82 7.66
CA PHE A 54 0.48 0.51 7.00
C PHE A 54 0.99 0.62 5.55
N MET A 55 0.45 1.56 4.77
CA MET A 55 0.91 1.79 3.39
C MET A 55 2.40 2.16 3.32
N LEU A 56 2.87 3.02 4.23
CA LEU A 56 4.28 3.37 4.32
C LEU A 56 5.15 2.16 4.68
N SER A 57 4.72 1.34 5.64
CA SER A 57 5.44 0.13 6.04
C SER A 57 5.62 -0.85 4.88
N VAL A 58 4.56 -1.09 4.11
CA VAL A 58 4.61 -1.96 2.93
C VAL A 58 5.52 -1.37 1.84
N ALA A 59 5.44 -0.06 1.59
CA ALA A 59 6.31 0.61 0.63
C ALA A 59 7.80 0.47 0.99
N ILE A 60 8.14 0.57 2.28
CA ILE A 60 9.52 0.38 2.77
C ILE A 60 9.98 -1.06 2.56
N ILE A 61 9.15 -2.06 2.89
CA ILE A 61 9.49 -3.48 2.67
C ILE A 61 9.78 -3.75 1.19
N ILE A 62 8.94 -3.21 0.30
CA ILE A 62 9.13 -3.33 -1.16
C ILE A 62 10.44 -2.66 -1.60
N ALA A 63 10.72 -1.44 -1.11
CA ALA A 63 11.96 -0.73 -1.42
C ALA A 63 13.20 -1.51 -0.95
N SER A 64 13.15 -2.12 0.24
CA SER A 64 14.23 -2.98 0.76
C SER A 64 14.36 -4.31 0.03
N ALA A 65 13.30 -4.83 -0.59
CA ALA A 65 13.33 -6.09 -1.34
C ALA A 65 13.82 -5.92 -2.79
N ILE A 66 13.69 -4.73 -3.36
CA ILE A 66 14.12 -4.42 -4.74
C ILE A 66 15.58 -3.93 -4.78
N HIS A 67 16.11 -3.44 -3.64
CA HIS A 67 17.51 -3.05 -3.48
C HIS A 67 18.42 -4.28 -3.27
#